data_AF-A0AAV6BXU3-F1
#
_entry.id   AF-A0AAV6BXU3-F1
#
_cell.length_a   1.000
_cell.length_b   1.000
_cell.length_c   1.000
_cell.angle_alpha   90.00
_cell.angle_beta   90.00
_cell.angle_gamma   90.00
#
_symmetry.space_group_name_H-M   'P 1'
#
loop_
_entity.id
_entity.type
_entity.pdbx_description
1 polymer ?
#
loop_
_entity_poly.entity_id
_entity_poly.type
_entity_poly.pdbx_seq_one_letter_code
_entity_poly.pdbx_strand_id
1 'polypeptide(L)'
;MPAAKTPAGTRALAPPWNENEVNGLRLLQASALAPIPGLVHAFSTRPGGVSLLHGKRVLNLGFAEWDARENVLENRKRFQRALGAGDLPLVPLRQIHSDVVHKFESVPADSCRGDAALTDHPGFLLAVQTADCVPILLADPARRAAAAVHAGWRGTLQRIVQKTVGRMRMEFGSRPEDLVAALGPAIGLCCYEVGAEVARAFQAQFANAADWFDELRTGEEPNPLQWLNQMPPGHQPPPKNVRLDLRSANRSQLIEAGVSPRNITASELCTRCRADLFFSYRREGPGSGRLLSVIGFR
;
A
#
# COMPACT_ATOMS: atom_id res chain seq x y z
N MET A 1 31.42 -7.09 46.09
CA MET A 1 30.99 -7.61 44.77
C MET A 1 29.53 -7.22 44.58
N PRO A 2 29.20 -6.32 43.64
CA PRO A 2 27.84 -5.84 43.47
C PRO A 2 27.00 -6.85 42.72
N ALA A 3 25.77 -7.08 43.20
CA ALA A 3 24.81 -8.01 42.64
C ALA A 3 24.39 -7.61 41.21
N ALA A 4 24.48 -8.57 40.29
CA ALA A 4 24.03 -8.41 38.91
C ALA A 4 22.50 -8.27 38.88
N LYS A 5 22.03 -7.12 38.36
CA LYS A 5 20.62 -6.91 38.02
C LYS A 5 20.27 -7.74 36.79
N THR A 6 19.29 -8.62 36.93
CA THR A 6 18.65 -9.35 35.83
C THR A 6 17.97 -8.34 34.88
N PRO A 7 18.22 -8.37 33.56
CA PRO A 7 17.53 -7.48 32.65
C PRO A 7 16.07 -7.89 32.53
N ALA A 8 15.19 -6.89 32.65
CA ALA A 8 13.75 -7.01 32.49
C ALA A 8 13.43 -7.65 31.13
N GLY A 9 12.55 -8.66 31.17
CA GLY A 9 12.16 -9.43 30.00
C GLY A 9 11.63 -8.55 28.87
N THR A 10 12.20 -8.75 27.68
CA THR A 10 11.65 -8.29 26.41
C THR A 10 10.28 -8.94 26.22
N ARG A 11 9.22 -8.17 26.48
CA ARG A 11 7.86 -8.55 26.13
C ARG A 11 7.81 -8.74 24.62
N ALA A 12 7.61 -9.97 24.15
CA ALA A 12 7.46 -10.27 22.74
C ALA A 12 6.41 -9.33 22.14
N LEU A 13 6.83 -8.49 21.19
CA LEU A 13 5.92 -7.62 20.45
C LEU A 13 4.93 -8.54 19.72
N ALA A 14 3.63 -8.29 19.90
CA ALA A 14 2.59 -8.97 19.13
C ALA A 14 2.93 -8.85 17.63
N PRO A 15 2.58 -9.85 16.79
CA PRO A 15 2.84 -9.78 15.37
C PRO A 15 2.27 -8.46 14.80
N PRO A 16 2.95 -7.81 13.84
CA PRO A 16 2.54 -6.51 13.31
C PRO A 16 1.15 -6.53 12.65
N TRP A 17 0.63 -7.73 12.39
CA TRP A 17 -0.62 -7.96 11.68
C TRP A 17 -1.48 -8.99 12.42
N ASN A 18 -2.76 -8.68 12.53
CA ASN A 18 -3.79 -9.63 12.94
C ASN A 18 -4.48 -10.16 11.66
N GLU A 19 -4.47 -11.48 11.51
CA GLU A 19 -5.25 -12.16 10.46
C GLU A 19 -6.55 -12.67 11.10
N ASN A 20 -7.67 -12.16 10.61
CA ASN A 20 -9.00 -12.50 11.10
C ASN A 20 -9.78 -13.22 10.00
N GLU A 21 -10.38 -14.35 10.33
CA GLU A 21 -11.32 -15.04 9.45
C GLU A 21 -12.76 -14.79 9.91
N VAL A 22 -13.55 -14.13 9.05
CA VAL A 22 -14.94 -13.77 9.35
C VAL A 22 -15.80 -14.17 8.16
N ASN A 23 -16.75 -15.09 8.39
CA ASN A 23 -17.67 -15.59 7.35
C ASN A 23 -16.94 -16.11 6.09
N GLY A 24 -15.79 -16.77 6.27
CA GLY A 24 -14.96 -17.31 5.19
C GLY A 24 -14.10 -16.26 4.46
N LEU A 25 -14.14 -14.99 4.88
CA LEU A 25 -13.22 -13.95 4.42
C LEU A 25 -12.02 -13.88 5.35
N ARG A 26 -10.82 -13.87 4.77
CA ARG A 26 -9.59 -13.56 5.51
C ARG A 26 -9.28 -12.08 5.38
N LEU A 27 -9.04 -11.41 6.50
CA LEU A 27 -8.81 -9.98 6.58
C LEU A 27 -7.50 -9.73 7.32
N LEU A 28 -6.75 -8.75 6.85
CA LEU A 28 -5.52 -8.32 7.52
C LEU A 28 -5.76 -6.96 8.16
N GLN A 29 -5.45 -6.86 9.45
CA GLN A 29 -5.53 -5.61 10.20
C GLN A 29 -4.17 -5.31 10.84
N ALA A 30 -3.68 -4.09 10.66
CA ALA A 30 -2.45 -3.66 11.29
C ALA A 30 -2.66 -3.53 12.81
N SER A 31 -1.79 -4.17 13.59
CA SER A 31 -1.85 -4.16 15.06
C SER A 31 -1.66 -2.76 15.64
N ALA A 32 -1.00 -1.85 14.92
CA ALA A 32 -0.81 -0.46 15.33
C ALA A 32 -2.09 0.40 15.22
N LEU A 33 -2.98 0.08 14.27
CA LEU A 33 -4.22 0.84 14.05
C LEU A 33 -5.40 0.28 14.86
N ALA A 34 -5.40 -1.02 15.18
CA ALA A 34 -6.49 -1.70 15.89
C ALA A 34 -6.86 -1.11 17.26
N PRO A 35 -5.94 -0.56 18.07
CA PRO A 35 -6.28 0.03 19.37
C PRO A 35 -6.98 1.39 19.28
N ILE A 36 -7.05 2.03 18.11
CA ILE A 36 -7.59 3.39 17.96
C ILE A 36 -9.13 3.33 18.09
N PRO A 37 -9.74 3.94 19.12
CA PRO A 37 -11.17 3.82 19.35
C PRO A 37 -12.01 4.40 18.21
N GLY A 38 -13.02 3.63 17.76
CA GLY A 38 -13.92 4.04 16.69
C GLY A 38 -13.32 3.96 15.28
N LEU A 39 -12.03 3.65 15.13
CA LEU A 39 -11.41 3.45 13.84
C LEU A 39 -11.77 2.07 13.28
N VAL A 40 -12.16 2.04 12.01
CA VAL A 40 -12.32 0.82 11.22
C VAL A 40 -11.26 0.84 10.14
N HIS A 41 -10.44 -0.22 10.06
CA HIS A 41 -9.47 -0.40 8.99
C HIS A 41 -9.30 -1.87 8.63
N ALA A 42 -8.94 -2.14 7.38
CA ALA A 42 -8.47 -3.46 6.95
C ALA A 42 -7.83 -3.43 5.56
N PHE A 43 -7.08 -4.49 5.28
CA PHE A 43 -6.58 -4.87 3.98
C PHE A 43 -7.23 -6.20 3.59
N SER A 44 -8.00 -6.22 2.50
CA SER A 44 -8.69 -7.43 2.04
C SER A 44 -7.69 -8.49 1.55
N THR A 45 -8.12 -9.75 1.56
CA THR A 45 -7.47 -10.83 0.81
C THR A 45 -8.40 -11.34 -0.30
N ARG A 46 -7.89 -12.24 -1.14
CA ARG A 46 -8.57 -12.83 -2.30
C ARG A 46 -9.60 -13.91 -1.95
N PRO A 47 -9.43 -14.81 -0.96
CA PRO A 47 -10.40 -15.88 -0.72
C PRO A 47 -11.76 -15.42 -0.20
N GLY A 48 -12.82 -16.17 -0.54
CA GLY A 48 -14.12 -16.13 0.17
C GLY A 48 -15.23 -15.24 -0.41
N GLY A 49 -14.99 -14.56 -1.55
CA GLY A 49 -16.02 -13.78 -2.25
C GLY A 49 -17.00 -14.62 -3.07
N VAL A 50 -17.78 -13.95 -3.92
CA VAL A 50 -18.75 -14.57 -4.84
C VAL A 50 -18.25 -14.69 -6.27
N SER A 51 -17.29 -13.85 -6.67
CA SER A 51 -16.75 -13.83 -8.03
C SER A 51 -16.07 -15.15 -8.36
N LEU A 52 -16.18 -15.59 -9.61
CA LEU A 52 -15.58 -16.84 -10.07
C LEU A 52 -14.35 -16.53 -10.92
N LEU A 53 -13.18 -17.00 -10.49
CA LEU A 53 -11.94 -16.88 -11.24
C LEU A 53 -11.23 -18.23 -11.26
N HIS A 54 -11.02 -18.79 -12.45
CA HIS A 54 -10.44 -20.13 -12.66
C HIS A 54 -11.10 -21.23 -11.80
N GLY A 55 -12.43 -21.23 -11.74
CA GLY A 55 -13.21 -22.22 -10.98
C GLY A 55 -13.19 -22.03 -9.46
N LYS A 56 -12.57 -20.97 -8.93
CA LYS A 56 -12.53 -20.67 -7.49
C LYS A 56 -13.32 -19.41 -7.17
N ARG A 57 -13.99 -19.42 -6.01
CA ARG A 57 -14.66 -18.24 -5.45
C ARG A 57 -13.63 -17.27 -4.88
N VAL A 58 -13.67 -16.02 -5.33
CA VAL A 58 -12.72 -14.97 -4.97
C VAL A 58 -13.43 -13.65 -4.64
N LEU A 59 -12.82 -12.88 -3.75
CA LEU A 59 -13.26 -11.57 -3.27
C LEU A 59 -12.65 -10.46 -4.13
N ASN A 60 -13.08 -10.38 -5.39
CA ASN A 60 -12.69 -9.26 -6.24
C ASN A 60 -13.48 -8.00 -5.86
N LEU A 61 -12.78 -6.91 -5.52
CA LEU A 61 -13.39 -5.66 -5.03
C LEU A 61 -13.28 -4.50 -6.05
N GLY A 62 -12.62 -4.73 -7.19
CA GLY A 62 -12.52 -3.81 -8.32
C GLY A 62 -13.37 -4.25 -9.52
N PHE A 63 -13.82 -3.30 -10.32
CA PHE A 63 -14.56 -3.59 -11.54
C PHE A 63 -13.59 -4.00 -12.65
N ALA A 64 -13.31 -5.30 -12.74
CA ALA A 64 -12.50 -5.91 -13.78
C ALA A 64 -13.40 -6.41 -14.92
N GLU A 65 -12.89 -6.45 -16.16
CA GLU A 65 -13.67 -6.83 -17.35
C GLU A 65 -14.26 -8.25 -17.28
N TRP A 66 -13.57 -9.16 -16.58
CA TRP A 66 -13.97 -10.56 -16.46
C TRP A 66 -15.03 -10.82 -15.37
N ASP A 67 -15.33 -9.83 -14.52
CA ASP A 67 -16.23 -10.00 -13.38
C ASP A 67 -17.51 -9.18 -13.53
N ALA A 68 -18.63 -9.76 -13.14
CA ALA A 68 -19.92 -9.09 -13.17
C ALA A 68 -19.98 -7.98 -12.11
N ARG A 69 -20.61 -6.86 -12.44
CA ARG A 69 -20.74 -5.71 -11.53
C ARG A 69 -21.44 -6.11 -10.23
N GLU A 70 -22.44 -6.98 -10.32
CA GLU A 70 -23.23 -7.49 -9.20
C GLU A 70 -22.36 -8.29 -8.22
N ASN A 71 -21.43 -9.10 -8.73
CA ASN A 71 -20.49 -9.86 -7.91
C ASN A 71 -19.56 -8.92 -7.13
N VAL A 72 -19.02 -7.90 -7.79
CA VAL A 72 -18.13 -6.92 -7.15
C VAL A 72 -18.87 -6.13 -6.07
N LEU A 73 -20.11 -5.72 -6.33
CA LEU A 73 -20.95 -5.02 -5.34
C LEU A 73 -21.29 -5.92 -4.14
N GLU A 74 -21.59 -7.20 -4.37
CA GLU A 74 -21.82 -8.16 -3.29
C GLU A 74 -20.54 -8.44 -2.49
N ASN A 75 -19.38 -8.59 -3.15
CA ASN A 75 -18.09 -8.72 -2.48
C ASN A 75 -17.79 -7.52 -1.57
N ARG A 76 -18.07 -6.30 -2.03
CA ARG A 76 -17.90 -5.09 -1.21
C ARG A 76 -18.81 -5.11 0.03
N LYS A 77 -20.08 -5.47 -0.13
CA LYS A 77 -21.02 -5.64 1.00
C LYS A 77 -20.53 -6.68 2.00
N ARG A 78 -20.04 -7.83 1.52
CA ARG A 78 -19.48 -8.89 2.37
C ARG A 78 -18.26 -8.40 3.13
N PHE A 79 -17.34 -7.70 2.45
CA PHE A 79 -16.15 -7.12 3.05
C PHE A 79 -16.52 -6.10 4.15
N GLN A 80 -17.42 -5.16 3.87
CA GLN A 80 -17.91 -4.18 4.87
C GLN A 80 -18.56 -4.86 6.09
N ARG A 81 -19.43 -5.86 5.88
CA ARG A 81 -20.05 -6.62 6.97
C ARG A 81 -19.03 -7.37 7.82
N ALA A 82 -18.02 -7.96 7.20
CA ALA A 82 -16.97 -8.68 7.90
C ALA A 82 -16.08 -7.77 8.77
N LEU A 83 -16.05 -6.47 8.48
CA LEU A 83 -15.42 -5.44 9.32
C LEU A 83 -16.34 -4.86 10.41
N GLY A 84 -17.59 -5.33 10.50
CA GLY A 84 -18.60 -4.73 11.36
C GLY A 84 -18.92 -3.28 10.96
N ALA A 85 -18.83 -2.97 9.67
CA ALA A 85 -19.05 -1.65 9.09
C ALA A 85 -19.98 -1.73 7.86
N GLY A 86 -20.96 -2.64 7.92
CA GLY A 86 -21.90 -2.90 6.82
C GLY A 86 -22.83 -1.72 6.48
N ASP A 87 -22.95 -0.78 7.41
CA ASP A 87 -23.68 0.47 7.34
C ASP A 87 -22.84 1.65 6.82
N LEU A 88 -21.50 1.56 6.89
CA LEU A 88 -20.62 2.63 6.44
C LEU A 88 -20.39 2.58 4.92
N PRO A 89 -20.76 3.62 4.16
CA PRO A 89 -20.48 3.69 2.73
C PRO A 89 -18.98 3.69 2.42
N LEU A 90 -18.61 3.01 1.33
CA LEU A 90 -17.24 3.02 0.78
C LEU A 90 -17.08 4.21 -0.16
N VAL A 91 -15.97 4.94 -0.01
CA VAL A 91 -15.55 6.04 -0.89
C VAL A 91 -14.27 5.63 -1.63
N PRO A 92 -14.40 4.91 -2.77
CA PRO A 92 -13.26 4.58 -3.62
C PRO A 92 -12.89 5.74 -4.55
N LEU A 93 -11.60 5.85 -4.88
CA LEU A 93 -11.11 6.76 -5.92
C LEU A 93 -11.01 6.08 -7.29
N ARG A 94 -11.14 6.88 -8.35
CA ARG A 94 -10.65 6.49 -9.68
C ARG A 94 -9.15 6.74 -9.75
N GLN A 95 -8.39 5.71 -9.39
CA GLN A 95 -6.93 5.74 -9.30
C GLN A 95 -6.27 5.88 -10.67
N ILE A 96 -5.30 6.78 -10.78
CA ILE A 96 -4.62 7.14 -12.05
C ILE A 96 -3.09 7.16 -11.90
N HIS A 97 -2.55 6.61 -10.81
CA HIS A 97 -1.11 6.60 -10.49
C HIS A 97 -0.49 8.01 -10.44
N SER A 98 -1.29 8.97 -9.99
CA SER A 98 -0.91 10.36 -9.72
C SER A 98 -0.48 10.55 -8.26
N ASP A 99 -0.30 11.80 -7.86
CA ASP A 99 -0.09 12.28 -6.51
C ASP A 99 -1.27 13.14 -5.99
N VAL A 100 -2.42 13.09 -6.68
CA VAL A 100 -3.60 13.88 -6.34
C VAL A 100 -4.24 13.34 -5.07
N VAL A 101 -4.37 14.23 -4.07
CA VAL A 101 -4.95 13.98 -2.76
C VAL A 101 -6.28 14.73 -2.61
N HIS A 102 -7.36 14.02 -2.30
CA HIS A 102 -8.70 14.61 -2.05
C HIS A 102 -9.02 14.67 -0.56
N LYS A 103 -9.63 15.78 -0.11
CA LYS A 103 -10.28 15.86 1.20
C LYS A 103 -11.77 15.60 1.00
N PHE A 104 -12.36 14.73 1.83
CA PHE A 104 -13.79 14.51 1.86
C PHE A 104 -14.38 14.90 3.21
N GLU A 105 -15.45 15.68 3.18
CA GLU A 105 -16.24 16.03 4.37
C GLU A 105 -17.54 15.22 4.44
N SER A 106 -17.92 14.58 3.33
CA SER A 106 -19.04 13.67 3.18
C SER A 106 -18.77 12.70 2.02
N VAL A 107 -19.66 11.72 1.84
CA VAL A 107 -19.61 10.81 0.69
C VAL A 107 -19.81 11.64 -0.60
N PRO A 108 -18.84 11.64 -1.52
CA PRO A 108 -18.97 12.41 -2.76
C PRO A 108 -20.06 11.82 -3.66
N ALA A 109 -20.80 12.68 -4.36
CA ALA A 109 -21.82 12.26 -5.32
C ALA A 109 -21.19 11.55 -6.53
N ASP A 110 -20.03 12.03 -6.99
CA ASP A 110 -19.31 11.52 -8.15
C ASP A 110 -17.97 10.87 -7.79
N SER A 111 -17.50 9.98 -8.65
CA SER A 111 -16.17 9.38 -8.48
C SER A 111 -15.06 10.39 -8.81
N CYS A 112 -14.22 10.67 -7.82
CA CYS A 112 -13.07 11.56 -7.98
C CYS A 112 -11.85 10.82 -8.54
N ARG A 113 -11.14 11.48 -9.47
CA ARG A 113 -9.84 11.00 -9.98
C ARG A 113 -8.73 11.39 -9.03
N GLY A 114 -7.98 10.42 -8.52
CA GLY A 114 -6.85 10.65 -7.63
C GLY A 114 -6.37 9.36 -6.98
N ASP A 115 -5.31 9.45 -6.19
CA ASP A 115 -4.63 8.28 -5.64
C ASP A 115 -4.51 8.34 -4.11
N ALA A 116 -4.95 9.42 -3.48
CA ALA A 116 -5.09 9.51 -2.03
C ALA A 116 -6.37 10.26 -1.64
N ALA A 117 -6.94 9.86 -0.51
CA ALA A 117 -8.07 10.54 0.11
C ALA A 117 -7.82 10.70 1.61
N LEU A 118 -8.35 11.77 2.19
CA LEU A 118 -8.30 12.04 3.63
C LEU A 118 -9.61 12.64 4.14
N THR A 119 -9.92 12.40 5.40
CA THR A 119 -11.11 12.92 6.09
C THR A 119 -10.90 12.96 7.61
N ASP A 120 -11.52 13.92 8.27
CA ASP A 120 -11.75 13.99 9.72
C ASP A 120 -13.23 13.80 10.08
N HIS A 121 -14.08 13.52 9.09
CA HIS A 121 -15.49 13.25 9.28
C HIS A 121 -15.76 11.75 9.43
N PRO A 122 -16.52 11.34 10.46
CA PRO A 122 -16.91 9.95 10.65
C PRO A 122 -18.04 9.55 9.68
N GLY A 123 -18.37 8.25 9.67
CA GLY A 123 -19.55 7.73 9.00
C GLY A 123 -19.32 7.24 7.57
N PHE A 124 -18.08 7.15 7.11
CA PHE A 124 -17.73 6.52 5.82
C PHE A 124 -16.30 5.98 5.81
N LEU A 125 -16.01 5.09 4.86
CA LEU A 125 -14.72 4.42 4.71
C LEU A 125 -14.02 4.89 3.43
N LEU A 126 -12.86 5.52 3.58
CA LEU A 126 -11.96 5.78 2.46
C LEU A 126 -11.41 4.46 1.92
N ALA A 127 -11.34 4.31 0.60
CA ALA A 127 -10.95 3.05 -0.02
C ALA A 127 -9.97 3.23 -1.17
N VAL A 128 -8.89 2.43 -1.18
CA VAL A 128 -7.94 2.35 -2.29
C VAL A 128 -7.83 0.91 -2.78
N GLN A 129 -7.80 0.73 -4.09
CA GLN A 129 -7.70 -0.58 -4.73
C GLN A 129 -6.27 -0.90 -5.10
N THR A 130 -5.85 -2.15 -4.92
CA THR A 130 -4.50 -2.58 -5.31
C THR A 130 -4.49 -3.95 -5.96
N ALA A 131 -3.48 -4.15 -6.80
CA ALA A 131 -2.94 -5.44 -7.18
C ALA A 131 -1.46 -5.17 -7.47
N ASP A 132 -0.61 -5.37 -6.46
CA ASP A 132 0.84 -5.05 -6.40
C ASP A 132 1.25 -3.68 -5.86
N CYS A 133 0.56 -2.57 -6.19
CA CYS A 133 0.90 -1.25 -5.63
C CYS A 133 0.75 -1.23 -4.10
N VAL A 134 1.49 -0.35 -3.40
CA VAL A 134 1.48 -0.28 -1.93
C VAL A 134 0.25 0.47 -1.44
N PRO A 135 -0.68 -0.17 -0.71
CA PRO A 135 -1.73 0.55 -0.02
C PRO A 135 -1.20 1.07 1.32
N ILE A 136 -1.40 2.33 1.63
CA ILE A 136 -0.97 2.95 2.89
C ILE A 136 -2.19 3.56 3.57
N LEU A 137 -2.42 3.18 4.82
CA LEU A 137 -3.47 3.75 5.66
C LEU A 137 -2.82 4.58 6.77
N LEU A 138 -3.32 5.79 6.98
CA LEU A 138 -2.85 6.74 7.98
C LEU A 138 -4.00 7.11 8.91
N ALA A 139 -3.73 7.21 10.21
CA ALA A 139 -4.68 7.71 11.20
C ALA A 139 -4.02 8.74 12.11
N ASP A 140 -4.76 9.78 12.44
CA ASP A 140 -4.50 10.68 13.56
C ASP A 140 -5.52 10.35 14.67
N PRO A 141 -5.09 9.68 15.76
CA PRO A 141 -5.98 9.34 16.86
C PRO A 141 -6.54 10.56 17.59
N ALA A 142 -5.78 11.66 17.67
CA ALA A 142 -6.14 12.84 18.44
C ALA A 142 -7.16 13.71 17.68
N ARG A 143 -6.99 13.84 16.36
CA ARG A 143 -7.91 14.60 15.49
C ARG A 143 -9.04 13.75 14.92
N ARG A 144 -9.02 12.44 15.14
CA ARG A 144 -9.92 11.47 14.49
C ARG A 144 -9.92 11.62 12.97
N ALA A 145 -8.74 11.87 12.40
CA ALA A 145 -8.55 11.97 10.96
C ALA A 145 -7.95 10.68 10.39
N ALA A 146 -8.31 10.33 9.17
CA ALA A 146 -7.83 9.16 8.46
C ALA A 146 -7.47 9.51 7.01
N ALA A 147 -6.53 8.77 6.44
CA ALA A 147 -6.21 8.84 5.02
C ALA A 147 -5.92 7.46 4.42
N ALA A 148 -6.33 7.25 3.19
CA ALA A 148 -6.03 6.06 2.38
C ALA A 148 -5.24 6.48 1.14
N VAL A 149 -4.11 5.83 0.89
CA VAL A 149 -3.16 6.18 -0.17
C VAL A 149 -2.85 4.95 -1.02
N HIS A 150 -2.93 5.13 -2.34
CA HIS A 150 -2.46 4.21 -3.35
C HIS A 150 -1.08 4.65 -3.85
N ALA A 151 -0.04 3.93 -3.44
CA ALA A 151 1.34 4.23 -3.82
C ALA A 151 1.89 3.17 -4.79
N GLY A 152 1.62 3.36 -6.09
CA GLY A 152 2.42 2.75 -7.15
C GLY A 152 3.73 3.51 -7.37
N TRP A 153 4.66 2.97 -8.16
CA TRP A 153 5.98 3.60 -8.36
C TRP A 153 5.90 5.06 -8.84
N ARG A 154 4.94 5.40 -9.71
CA ARG A 154 4.71 6.79 -10.19
C ARG A 154 4.25 7.72 -9.07
N GLY A 155 3.36 7.26 -8.20
CA GLY A 155 2.89 8.03 -7.05
C GLY A 155 3.98 8.20 -5.98
N THR A 156 4.74 7.13 -5.72
CA THR A 156 5.92 7.16 -4.84
C THR A 156 6.96 8.16 -5.33
N LEU A 157 7.26 8.16 -6.63
CA LEU A 157 8.19 9.11 -7.26
C LEU A 157 7.74 10.56 -7.08
N GLN A 158 6.43 10.80 -7.15
CA GLN A 158 5.81 12.11 -6.95
C GLN A 158 5.52 12.44 -5.47
N ARG A 159 6.00 11.60 -4.53
CA ARG A 159 5.91 11.81 -3.08
C ARG A 159 4.48 11.84 -2.54
N ILE A 160 3.58 11.02 -3.10
CA ILE A 160 2.15 11.01 -2.71
C ILE A 160 1.94 10.86 -1.19
N VAL A 161 2.76 10.01 -0.53
CA VAL A 161 2.62 9.80 0.92
C VAL A 161 3.06 11.03 1.72
N GLN A 162 4.14 11.71 1.32
CA GLN A 162 4.59 12.96 1.98
C GLN A 162 3.57 14.08 1.76
N LYS A 163 3.00 14.18 0.54
CA LYS A 163 1.92 15.12 0.23
C LYS A 163 0.68 14.85 1.06
N THR A 164 0.34 13.57 1.28
CA THR A 164 -0.80 13.19 2.12
C THR A 164 -0.56 13.59 3.58
N VAL A 165 0.61 13.29 4.16
CA VAL A 165 0.97 13.72 5.53
C VAL A 165 0.94 15.25 5.65
N GLY A 166 1.50 15.95 4.67
CA GLY A 166 1.45 17.41 4.60
C GLY A 166 0.03 17.96 4.56
N ARG A 167 -0.86 17.34 3.76
CA ARG A 167 -2.29 17.70 3.72
C ARG A 167 -2.99 17.42 5.05
N MET A 168 -2.75 16.28 5.71
CA MET A 168 -3.31 16.04 7.05
C MET A 168 -2.88 17.13 8.04
N ARG A 169 -1.61 17.56 7.99
CA ARG A 169 -1.13 18.69 8.81
C ARG A 169 -1.83 20.00 8.48
N MET A 170 -1.96 20.35 7.20
CA MET A 170 -2.56 21.62 6.78
C MET A 170 -4.08 21.68 7.02
N GLU A 171 -4.79 20.57 6.79
CA GLU A 171 -6.26 20.52 6.81
C GLU A 171 -6.81 20.23 8.21
N PHE A 172 -6.12 19.40 9.01
CA PHE A 172 -6.62 18.93 10.30
C PHE A 172 -5.78 19.38 11.50
N GLY A 173 -4.64 20.04 11.23
CA GLY A 173 -3.66 20.35 12.27
C GLY A 173 -2.97 19.10 12.84
N SER A 174 -2.94 18.00 12.08
CA SER A 174 -2.27 16.78 12.47
C SER A 174 -0.78 16.98 12.68
N ARG A 175 -0.23 16.33 13.69
CA ARG A 175 1.20 16.30 13.97
C ARG A 175 1.78 15.01 13.38
N PRO A 176 2.70 15.07 12.39
CA PRO A 176 3.25 13.88 11.76
C PRO A 176 3.76 12.82 12.75
N GLU A 177 4.41 13.26 13.84
CA GLU A 177 4.96 12.41 14.89
C GLU A 177 3.91 11.59 15.66
N ASP A 178 2.65 12.05 15.66
CA ASP A 178 1.51 11.42 16.32
C ASP A 178 0.69 10.56 15.35
N LEU A 179 0.96 10.62 14.04
CA LEU A 179 0.29 9.77 13.06
C LEU A 179 0.68 8.31 13.22
N VAL A 180 -0.27 7.42 12.98
CA VAL A 180 -0.09 5.97 12.89
C VAL A 180 -0.25 5.54 11.44
N ALA A 181 0.73 4.83 10.91
CA ALA A 181 0.78 4.43 9.50
C ALA A 181 0.88 2.90 9.35
N ALA A 182 0.12 2.36 8.41
CA ALA A 182 0.18 0.95 8.03
C ALA A 182 0.35 0.80 6.51
N LEU A 183 1.45 0.19 6.08
CA LEU A 183 1.70 -0.20 4.69
C LEU A 183 1.27 -1.65 4.51
N GLY A 184 0.23 -1.89 3.70
CA GLY A 184 -0.33 -3.22 3.51
C GLY A 184 0.46 -4.11 2.53
N PRO A 185 -0.07 -5.30 2.23
CA PRO A 185 0.51 -6.23 1.27
C PRO A 185 0.68 -5.57 -0.11
N ALA A 186 1.85 -5.76 -0.70
CA ALA A 186 2.25 -5.19 -1.98
C ALA A 186 3.24 -6.11 -2.68
N ILE A 187 3.63 -5.82 -3.92
CA ILE A 187 4.72 -6.57 -4.55
C ILE A 187 6.03 -6.24 -3.84
N GLY A 188 6.78 -7.28 -3.45
CA GLY A 188 8.03 -7.12 -2.72
C GLY A 188 9.26 -7.05 -3.63
N LEU A 189 10.38 -6.65 -3.04
CA LEU A 189 11.70 -6.64 -3.70
C LEU A 189 12.02 -7.97 -4.38
N CYS A 190 11.62 -9.10 -3.79
CA CYS A 190 11.80 -10.44 -4.36
C CYS A 190 11.17 -10.65 -5.75
N CYS A 191 10.25 -9.78 -6.17
CA CYS A 191 9.37 -9.99 -7.32
C CYS A 191 9.20 -8.78 -8.23
N TYR A 192 9.49 -7.57 -7.74
CA TYR A 192 9.15 -6.33 -8.43
C TYR A 192 10.29 -5.83 -9.33
N GLU A 193 10.33 -6.40 -10.52
CA GLU A 193 11.28 -6.00 -11.56
C GLU A 193 10.82 -4.75 -12.31
N VAL A 194 11.71 -3.78 -12.48
CA VAL A 194 11.50 -2.51 -13.19
C VAL A 194 12.67 -2.25 -14.14
N GLY A 195 12.40 -1.48 -15.20
CA GLY A 195 13.45 -1.07 -16.12
C GLY A 195 14.34 0.03 -15.56
N ALA A 196 15.48 0.24 -16.22
CA ALA A 196 16.46 1.24 -15.84
C ALA A 196 15.91 2.68 -15.85
N GLU A 197 14.85 2.96 -16.62
CA GLU A 197 14.16 4.25 -16.61
C GLU A 197 13.53 4.57 -15.25
N VAL A 198 12.99 3.56 -14.56
CA VAL A 198 12.44 3.73 -13.22
C VAL A 198 13.57 3.95 -12.21
N ALA A 199 14.64 3.15 -12.31
CA ALA A 199 15.81 3.30 -11.45
C ALA A 199 16.44 4.70 -11.56
N ARG A 200 16.63 5.18 -12.79
CA ARG A 200 17.13 6.54 -13.08
C ARG A 200 16.20 7.61 -12.50
N ALA A 201 14.89 7.46 -12.69
CA ALA A 201 13.92 8.41 -12.15
C ALA A 201 13.99 8.48 -10.61
N PHE A 202 14.09 7.34 -9.93
CA PHE A 202 14.25 7.31 -8.47
C PHE A 202 15.58 7.91 -8.02
N GLN A 203 16.70 7.55 -8.65
CA GLN A 203 18.02 8.10 -8.33
C GLN A 203 18.05 9.62 -8.50
N ALA A 204 17.40 10.15 -9.54
CA ALA A 204 17.31 11.59 -9.77
C ALA A 204 16.48 12.33 -8.70
N GLN A 205 15.57 11.63 -8.02
CA GLN A 205 14.64 12.24 -7.06
C GLN A 205 15.01 12.00 -5.60
N PHE A 206 15.73 10.94 -5.28
CA PHE A 206 16.01 10.53 -3.90
C PHE A 206 17.49 10.18 -3.71
N ALA A 207 18.14 10.86 -2.76
CA ALA A 207 19.56 10.62 -2.46
C ALA A 207 19.83 9.19 -1.96
N ASN A 208 18.87 8.60 -1.25
CA ASN A 208 18.90 7.24 -0.71
C ASN A 208 18.20 6.22 -1.62
N ALA A 209 17.97 6.52 -2.90
CA ALA A 209 17.31 5.60 -3.82
C ALA A 209 17.99 4.22 -3.86
N ALA A 210 19.33 4.18 -3.76
CA ALA A 210 20.12 2.95 -3.81
C ALA A 210 19.71 1.91 -2.77
N ASP A 211 19.24 2.35 -1.59
CA ASP A 211 18.81 1.46 -0.50
C ASP A 211 17.53 0.69 -0.83
N TRP A 212 16.82 1.07 -1.89
CA TRP A 212 15.55 0.47 -2.29
C TRP A 212 15.66 -0.41 -3.53
N PHE A 213 16.86 -0.61 -4.06
CA PHE A 213 17.09 -1.53 -5.17
C PHE A 213 17.96 -2.71 -4.74
N ASP A 214 17.80 -3.86 -5.39
CA ASP A 214 18.73 -4.99 -5.21
C ASP A 214 20.12 -4.69 -5.78
N GLU A 215 20.14 -4.01 -6.92
CA GLU A 215 21.31 -3.43 -7.58
C GLU A 215 20.83 -2.14 -8.24
N LEU A 216 21.36 -0.98 -7.86
CA LEU A 216 20.97 0.27 -8.52
C LEU A 216 21.68 0.38 -9.87
N ARG A 217 20.95 0.12 -10.95
CA ARG A 217 21.42 0.31 -12.33
C ARG A 217 20.50 1.20 -13.13
N THR A 218 21.05 2.26 -13.70
CA THR A 218 20.38 3.20 -14.61
C THR A 218 20.69 2.95 -16.08
N GLY A 219 21.57 2.01 -16.38
CA GLY A 219 21.99 1.71 -17.76
C GLY A 219 22.92 2.77 -18.34
N GLU A 220 23.37 3.73 -17.53
CA GLU A 220 24.38 4.74 -17.87
C GLU A 220 25.73 4.42 -17.22
N GLU A 221 25.87 3.24 -16.61
CA GLU A 221 27.12 2.85 -15.96
C GLU A 221 28.27 2.84 -16.98
N PRO A 222 29.45 3.36 -16.62
CA PRO A 222 30.63 3.23 -17.46
C PRO A 222 30.88 1.76 -17.79
N ASN A 223 31.04 1.44 -19.08
CA ASN A 223 31.44 0.12 -19.54
C ASN A 223 32.92 0.17 -19.93
N PRO A 224 33.87 -0.02 -18.98
CA PRO A 224 35.30 0.09 -19.27
C PRO A 224 35.82 -1.01 -20.22
N LEU A 225 35.03 -2.06 -20.45
CA LEU A 225 35.39 -3.23 -21.26
C LEU A 225 34.40 -3.44 -22.42
N GLN A 226 33.99 -2.38 -23.13
CA GLN A 226 33.08 -2.49 -24.30
C GLN A 226 33.52 -3.58 -25.31
N TRP A 227 34.83 -3.79 -25.47
CA TRP A 227 35.44 -4.77 -26.36
C TRP A 227 35.32 -6.23 -25.90
N LEU A 228 35.09 -6.49 -24.60
CA LEU A 228 34.96 -7.86 -24.06
C LEU A 228 33.52 -8.40 -24.22
N ASN A 229 32.56 -7.52 -24.47
CA ASN A 229 31.13 -7.85 -24.43
C ASN A 229 30.59 -8.41 -25.76
N GLN A 230 31.45 -8.68 -26.74
CA GLN A 230 31.12 -9.18 -28.08
C GLN A 230 30.03 -8.37 -28.82
N MET A 231 29.86 -7.09 -28.47
CA MET A 231 28.88 -6.21 -29.13
C MET A 231 29.58 -5.27 -30.11
N PRO A 232 28.95 -4.94 -31.26
CA PRO A 232 29.52 -4.01 -32.21
C PRO A 232 29.79 -2.64 -31.55
N PRO A 233 30.89 -1.96 -31.91
CA PRO A 233 31.17 -0.59 -31.46
C PRO A 233 29.93 0.30 -31.61
N GLY A 234 29.60 1.07 -30.56
CA GLY A 234 28.41 1.93 -30.54
C GLY A 234 27.13 1.29 -29.97
N HIS A 235 27.16 0.01 -29.58
CA HIS A 235 26.02 -0.65 -28.93
C HIS A 235 26.26 -0.81 -27.42
N GLN A 236 25.35 -0.27 -26.60
CA GLN A 236 25.32 -0.53 -25.16
C GLN A 236 24.48 -1.78 -24.89
N PRO A 237 24.91 -2.70 -24.00
CA PRO A 237 24.10 -3.87 -23.68
C PRO A 237 22.73 -3.41 -23.19
N PRO A 238 21.64 -4.12 -23.54
CA PRO A 238 20.32 -3.72 -23.09
C PRO A 238 20.34 -3.60 -21.56
N PRO A 239 19.80 -2.51 -21.00
CA PRO A 239 19.84 -2.30 -19.57
C PRO A 239 19.19 -3.50 -18.87
N LYS A 240 19.91 -4.10 -17.93
CA LYS A 240 19.39 -5.18 -17.10
C LYS A 240 18.33 -4.58 -16.18
N ASN A 241 17.16 -5.22 -16.13
CA ASN A 241 16.14 -4.82 -15.16
C ASN A 241 16.66 -5.02 -13.73
N VAL A 242 16.17 -4.16 -12.85
CA VAL A 242 16.50 -4.15 -11.42
C VAL A 242 15.25 -4.37 -10.61
N ARG A 243 15.38 -4.72 -9.34
CA ARG A 243 14.24 -4.92 -8.45
C ARG A 243 14.10 -3.74 -7.50
N LEU A 244 12.87 -3.28 -7.32
CA LEU A 244 12.54 -2.11 -6.50
C LEU A 244 11.70 -2.50 -5.27
N ASP A 245 12.09 -2.01 -4.09
CA ASP A 245 11.31 -2.08 -2.87
C ASP A 245 10.48 -0.81 -2.66
N LEU A 246 9.24 -0.83 -3.19
CA LEU A 246 8.31 0.28 -3.00
C LEU A 246 7.88 0.49 -1.54
N ARG A 247 7.90 -0.55 -0.70
CA ARG A 247 7.50 -0.42 0.70
C ARG A 247 8.59 0.32 1.47
N SER A 248 9.85 -0.03 1.26
CA SER A 248 10.98 0.66 1.87
C SER A 248 11.05 2.13 1.43
N ALA A 249 10.82 2.40 0.13
CA ALA A 249 10.74 3.76 -0.39
C ALA A 249 9.63 4.60 0.30
N ASN A 250 8.41 4.08 0.38
CA ASN A 250 7.31 4.80 1.05
C ASN A 250 7.50 4.90 2.56
N ARG A 251 8.12 3.90 3.20
CA ARG A 251 8.48 3.96 4.63
C ARG A 251 9.50 5.07 4.89
N SER A 252 10.54 5.20 4.07
CA SER A 252 11.51 6.31 4.18
C SER A 252 10.81 7.65 4.05
N GLN A 253 9.95 7.80 3.04
CA GLN A 253 9.19 9.03 2.81
C GLN A 253 8.28 9.42 3.99
N LEU A 254 7.63 8.44 4.64
CA LEU A 254 6.86 8.69 5.87
C LEU A 254 7.75 9.22 7.01
N ILE A 255 8.93 8.63 7.21
CA ILE A 255 9.88 9.07 8.24
C ILE A 255 10.39 10.48 7.94
N GLU A 256 10.76 10.75 6.69
CA GLU A 256 11.18 12.08 6.23
C GLU A 256 10.06 13.13 6.38
N ALA A 257 8.79 12.74 6.24
CA ALA A 257 7.65 13.61 6.49
C ALA A 257 7.36 13.85 7.99
N GLY A 258 8.12 13.22 8.89
CA GLY A 258 8.06 13.40 10.34
C GLY A 258 7.26 12.31 11.07
N VAL A 259 6.76 11.28 10.38
CA VAL A 259 6.06 10.17 11.05
C VAL A 259 7.03 9.35 11.87
N SER A 260 6.70 9.14 13.14
CA SER A 260 7.58 8.42 14.05
C SER A 260 7.82 6.98 13.56
N PRO A 261 9.06 6.49 13.42
CA PRO A 261 9.33 5.14 12.94
C PRO A 261 8.65 4.03 13.73
N ARG A 262 8.39 4.26 15.04
CA ARG A 262 7.67 3.32 15.92
C ARG A 262 6.17 3.22 15.61
N ASN A 263 5.61 4.22 14.94
CA ASN A 263 4.19 4.28 14.55
C ASN A 263 3.97 3.76 13.11
N ILE A 264 5.02 3.31 12.41
CA ILE A 264 4.93 2.80 11.04
C ILE A 264 5.05 1.29 11.06
N THR A 265 3.97 0.61 10.66
CA THR A 265 3.94 -0.84 10.45
C THR A 265 3.90 -1.14 8.96
N ALA A 266 4.71 -2.10 8.49
CA ALA A 266 4.71 -2.54 7.09
C ALA A 266 4.49 -4.05 7.00
N SER A 267 3.71 -4.49 6.00
CA SER A 267 3.53 -5.89 5.69
C SER A 267 4.70 -6.41 4.87
N GLU A 268 5.25 -7.55 5.28
CA GLU A 268 6.28 -8.26 4.52
C GLU A 268 5.69 -9.14 3.41
N LEU A 269 4.36 -9.24 3.33
CA LEU A 269 3.68 -10.12 2.39
C LEU A 269 3.79 -9.59 0.95
N CYS A 270 4.39 -10.41 0.09
CA CYS A 270 4.47 -10.16 -1.35
C CYS A 270 3.21 -10.67 -2.05
N THR A 271 2.46 -9.77 -2.72
CA THR A 271 1.24 -10.11 -3.47
C THR A 271 1.48 -11.12 -4.59
N ARG A 272 2.64 -11.05 -5.26
CA ARG A 272 3.01 -12.00 -6.32
C ARG A 272 3.35 -13.39 -5.78
N CYS A 273 4.03 -13.47 -4.64
CA CYS A 273 4.40 -14.74 -4.01
C CYS A 273 3.18 -15.43 -3.38
N ARG A 274 2.39 -14.67 -2.62
CA ARG A 274 1.23 -15.16 -1.87
C ARG A 274 -0.06 -15.08 -2.70
N ALA A 275 -0.05 -15.71 -3.87
CA ALA A 275 -1.24 -15.75 -4.75
C ALA A 275 -2.41 -16.59 -4.19
N ASP A 276 -2.15 -17.34 -3.12
CA ASP A 276 -3.17 -17.96 -2.28
C ASP A 276 -4.02 -16.91 -1.53
N LEU A 277 -3.40 -15.78 -1.16
CA LEU A 277 -4.06 -14.69 -0.42
C LEU A 277 -4.33 -13.44 -1.24
N PHE A 278 -3.60 -13.18 -2.33
CA PHE A 278 -3.65 -11.88 -3.00
C PHE A 278 -3.83 -12.00 -4.52
N PHE A 279 -4.43 -10.96 -5.09
CA PHE A 279 -4.34 -10.68 -6.52
C PHE A 279 -3.01 -9.99 -6.83
N SER A 280 -2.44 -10.28 -8.00
CA SER A 280 -1.21 -9.66 -8.47
C SER A 280 -1.28 -9.43 -9.97
N TYR A 281 -1.25 -8.15 -10.38
CA TYR A 281 -1.25 -7.77 -11.78
C TYR A 281 0.02 -8.24 -12.49
N ARG A 282 1.17 -8.21 -11.83
CA ARG A 282 2.43 -8.71 -12.37
C ARG A 282 2.40 -10.22 -12.64
N ARG A 283 1.58 -10.97 -11.90
CA ARG A 283 1.43 -12.42 -12.09
C ARG A 283 0.34 -12.79 -13.08
N GLU A 284 -0.81 -12.12 -13.00
CA GLU A 284 -2.05 -12.52 -13.68
C GLU A 284 -2.42 -11.58 -14.85
N GLY A 285 -1.70 -10.46 -15.00
CA GLY A 285 -1.94 -9.49 -16.06
C GLY A 285 -3.30 -8.80 -15.96
N PRO A 286 -3.89 -8.42 -17.12
CA PRO A 286 -5.21 -7.80 -17.20
C PRO A 286 -6.33 -8.62 -16.54
N GLY A 287 -6.18 -9.95 -16.46
CA GLY A 287 -7.14 -10.85 -15.82
C GLY A 287 -7.10 -10.85 -14.28
N SER A 288 -6.23 -10.07 -13.64
CA SER A 288 -6.17 -10.00 -12.18
C SER A 288 -7.35 -9.25 -11.58
N GLY A 289 -7.84 -9.70 -10.42
CA GLY A 289 -8.79 -8.94 -9.60
C GLY A 289 -8.12 -7.76 -8.88
N ARG A 290 -8.87 -7.07 -8.02
CA ARG A 290 -8.34 -6.02 -7.14
C ARG A 290 -8.70 -6.29 -5.70
N LEU A 291 -7.70 -6.09 -4.84
CA LEU A 291 -7.85 -5.97 -3.40
C LEU A 291 -8.36 -4.57 -3.05
N LEU A 292 -8.89 -4.40 -1.85
CA LEU A 292 -9.33 -3.13 -1.28
C LEU A 292 -8.70 -2.95 0.11
N SER A 293 -8.16 -1.76 0.34
CA SER A 293 -7.70 -1.31 1.65
C SER A 293 -8.57 -0.15 2.08
N VAL A 294 -9.09 -0.21 3.30
CA VAL A 294 -10.08 0.75 3.80
C VAL A 294 -9.71 1.30 5.16
N ILE A 295 -10.09 2.55 5.40
CA ILE A 295 -9.95 3.20 6.71
C ILE A 295 -11.04 4.27 6.89
N GLY A 296 -11.56 4.42 8.10
CA GLY A 296 -12.47 5.51 8.47
C GLY A 296 -12.94 5.39 9.92
N PHE A 297 -13.41 6.50 10.48
CA PHE A 297 -14.01 6.50 11.81
C PHE A 297 -15.52 6.23 11.72
N ARG A 298 -16.04 5.46 12.68
CA ARG A 298 -17.49 5.37 12.96
C ARG A 298 -18.01 6.68 13.52
#